data_AF-A0A954NKS5-F1
#
_entry.id   AF-A0A954NKS5-F1
#
_cell.length_a   1.000
_cell.length_b   1.000
_cell.length_c   1.000
_cell.angle_alpha   90.00
_cell.angle_beta   90.00
_cell.angle_gamma   90.00
#
_symmetry.space_group_name_H-M   'P 1'
#
loop_
_entity.id
_entity.type
_entity.pdbx_description
1 polymer ?
#
loop_
_entity_poly.entity_id
_entity_poly.type
_entity_poly.pdbx_seq_one_letter_code
_entity_poly.pdbx_strand_id
1 'polypeptide(L)'
;SAIDLVVQLTRFTGSGQRCISQITEVEPMDESHRYVFRDLFQLKFEAGGAVSKLVATGQLPTFSEEPYTHGIGDHVQLSKALWREPK
;
A
#
# COMPACT_ATOMS: atom_id res chain seq x y z
N SER A 1 -10.12 -8.71 -10.55
CA SER A 1 -10.15 -9.36 -9.22
C SER A 1 -11.39 -8.87 -8.50
N ALA A 2 -11.92 -9.58 -7.49
CA ALA A 2 -12.96 -9.02 -6.61
C ALA A 2 -12.36 -8.21 -5.44
N ILE A 3 -11.03 -8.30 -5.26
CA ILE A 3 -10.25 -7.63 -4.23
C ILE A 3 -9.10 -6.93 -4.93
N ASP A 4 -9.00 -5.60 -4.77
CA ASP A 4 -7.89 -4.81 -5.33
C ASP A 4 -6.81 -4.55 -4.28
N LEU A 5 -7.21 -4.39 -3.02
CA LEU A 5 -6.32 -4.08 -1.90
C LEU A 5 -6.65 -4.92 -0.66
N VAL A 6 -5.59 -5.33 0.04
CA VAL A 6 -5.62 -5.88 1.40
C VAL A 6 -4.94 -4.89 2.35
N VAL A 7 -5.65 -4.46 3.38
CA VAL A 7 -5.13 -3.59 4.44
C VAL A 7 -4.99 -4.40 5.73
N GLN A 8 -3.76 -4.67 6.14
CA GLN A 8 -3.48 -5.47 7.32
C GLN A 8 -3.29 -4.59 8.56
N LEU A 9 -3.92 -4.97 9.67
CA LEU A 9 -3.78 -4.33 10.97
C LEU A 9 -3.01 -5.23 11.94
N THR A 10 -2.08 -4.64 12.69
CA THR A 10 -1.36 -5.33 13.77
C THR A 10 -1.66 -4.67 15.11
N ARG A 11 -1.90 -5.50 16.14
CA ARG A 11 -1.96 -5.06 17.54
C ARG A 11 -0.59 -5.27 18.20
N PHE A 12 0.03 -4.21 18.69
CA PHE A 12 1.28 -4.34 19.45
C PHE A 12 0.99 -4.77 20.88
N THR A 13 1.60 -5.87 21.30
CA THR A 13 1.35 -6.48 22.62
C THR A 13 1.78 -5.58 23.78
N GLY A 14 2.86 -4.80 23.62
CA GLY A 14 3.39 -3.91 24.65
C GLY A 14 2.53 -2.66 24.92
N SER A 15 1.98 -2.03 23.87
CA SER A 15 1.20 -0.79 24.00
C SER A 15 -0.31 -0.99 23.85
N GLY A 16 -0.75 -2.13 23.32
CA GLY A 16 -2.15 -2.38 22.94
C GLY A 16 -2.62 -1.57 21.72
N GLN A 17 -1.77 -0.73 21.14
CA GLN A 17 -2.08 0.07 19.96
C GLN A 17 -2.31 -0.83 18.76
N ARG A 18 -3.27 -0.45 17.91
CA ARG A 18 -3.49 -1.07 16.60
C ARG A 18 -3.07 -0.08 15.52
N CYS A 19 -2.33 -0.54 14.53
CA CYS A 19 -1.97 0.26 13.36
C CYS A 19 -2.04 -0.59 12.10
N ILE A 20 -2.08 0.10 10.95
CA ILE A 20 -1.83 -0.53 9.66
C ILE A 20 -0.39 -1.00 9.64
N SER A 21 -0.17 -2.30 9.41
CA SER A 21 1.16 -2.89 9.28
C SER A 21 1.61 -2.97 7.82
N GLN A 22 0.65 -3.13 6.92
CA GLN A 22 0.91 -3.40 5.50
C GLN A 22 -0.31 -3.03 4.66
N ILE A 23 -0.07 -2.54 3.44
CA ILE A 23 -1.07 -2.35 2.40
C ILE A 23 -0.55 -3.05 1.15
N THR A 24 -1.32 -3.98 0.62
CA THR A 24 -0.91 -4.89 -0.45
C THR A 24 -1.95 -4.86 -1.57
N GLU A 25 -1.49 -4.68 -2.81
CA GLU A 25 -2.29 -4.91 -4.01
C GLU A 25 -2.42 -6.41 -4.27
N VAL A 26 -3.63 -6.82 -4.65
CA VAL A 26 -3.89 -8.16 -5.17
C VAL A 26 -3.92 -8.05 -6.69
N GLU A 27 -2.83 -8.46 -7.32
CA GLU A 27 -2.70 -8.44 -8.78
C GLU A 27 -3.57 -9.53 -9.43
N PRO A 28 -3.82 -9.45 -10.75
CA PRO A 28 -4.37 -10.56 -11.50
C PRO A 28 -3.60 -11.86 -11.25
N MET A 29 -4.30 -12.99 -11.32
CA MET A 29 -3.65 -14.30 -11.18
C MET A 29 -2.56 -14.48 -12.24
N ASP A 30 -1.47 -15.12 -11.84
CA ASP A 30 -0.41 -15.49 -12.78
C ASP A 30 -0.88 -16.61 -13.74
N GLU A 31 -0.03 -16.97 -14.71
CA GLU A 31 -0.31 -18.04 -15.67
C GLU A 31 -0.56 -19.41 -15.01
N SER A 32 -0.15 -19.56 -13.75
CA SER A 32 -0.36 -20.76 -12.93
C SER A 32 -1.60 -20.66 -12.02
N HIS A 33 -2.47 -19.69 -12.25
CA HIS A 33 -3.69 -19.44 -11.46
C HIS A 33 -3.42 -19.14 -9.96
N ARG A 34 -2.28 -18.53 -9.64
CA ARG A 34 -1.93 -18.15 -8.26
C ARG A 34 -2.15 -16.66 -8.06
N TYR A 35 -2.57 -16.30 -6.84
CA TYR A 35 -2.60 -14.91 -6.42
C TYR A 35 -1.20 -14.32 -6.40
N VAL A 36 -1.07 -13.14 -6.99
CA VAL A 36 0.13 -12.32 -6.94
C VAL A 36 -0.14 -11.14 -6.02
N PHE A 37 0.79 -10.87 -5.12
CA PHE A 37 0.66 -9.83 -4.11
C PHE A 37 1.82 -8.85 -4.26
N ARG A 38 1.49 -7.56 -4.20
CA ARG A 38 2.47 -6.48 -4.27
C ARG A 38 2.28 -5.54 -3.09
N ASP A 39 3.26 -5.51 -2.21
CA ASP A 39 3.25 -4.60 -1.08
C ASP A 39 3.50 -3.17 -1.54
N LEU A 40 2.53 -2.30 -1.29
CA LEU A 40 2.60 -0.87 -1.62
C LEU A 40 3.11 -0.06 -0.42
N PHE A 41 2.73 -0.46 0.79
CA PHE A 41 3.22 0.14 2.03
C PHE A 41 3.58 -0.90 3.07
N GLN A 42 4.61 -0.59 3.87
CA GLN A 42 5.00 -1.39 5.03
C GLN A 42 5.29 -0.50 6.24
N LEU A 43 4.85 -0.93 7.41
CA LEU A 43 5.22 -0.28 8.66
C LEU A 43 6.69 -0.56 8.97
N LYS A 44 7.47 0.51 9.12
CA LYS A 44 8.87 0.46 9.54
C LYS A 44 9.00 1.10 10.91
N PHE A 45 9.89 0.54 11.73
CA PHE A 45 10.29 1.11 13.00
C PHE A 45 11.61 1.85 12.81
N GLU A 46 11.71 3.04 13.39
CA GLU A 46 13.00 3.72 13.49
C GLU A 46 13.93 2.96 14.45
N ALA A 47 15.24 3.20 14.32
CA ALA A 47 16.22 2.64 15.24
C ALA A 47 15.87 3.06 16.68
N GLY A 48 15.67 2.07 17.56
CA GLY A 48 15.18 2.28 18.92
C GLY A 48 13.68 2.04 19.13
N GLY A 49 12.92 1.69 18.07
CA GLY A 49 11.59 1.07 18.17
C GLY A 49 10.44 1.96 18.65
N ALA A 50 10.72 3.20 19.04
CA ALA A 50 9.74 4.11 19.65
C ALA A 50 8.78 4.76 18.62
N VAL A 51 9.23 4.93 17.38
CA VAL A 51 8.44 5.57 16.32
C VAL A 51 8.25 4.58 15.18
N SER A 52 6.99 4.36 14.80
CA SER A 52 6.61 3.57 13.64
C SER A 52 6.03 4.46 12.56
N LYS A 53 6.42 4.20 11.31
CA LYS A 53 5.96 4.95 10.15
C LYS A 53 5.53 3.98 9.06
N LEU A 54 4.37 4.22 8.47
CA LEU A 54 3.94 3.51 7.27
C LEU A 54 4.67 4.14 6.08
N VAL A 55 5.50 3.36 5.41
CA VAL A 55 6.40 3.84 4.35
C VAL A 55 6.07 3.13 3.05
N ALA A 56 6.04 3.88 1.94
CA ALA A 56 5.86 3.31 0.60
C ALA A 56 7.06 2.41 0.26
N THR A 57 6.79 1.27 -0.36
CA THR A 57 7.84 0.31 -0.75
C THR A 57 8.60 0.73 -2.01
N GLY A 58 8.05 1.68 -2.76
CA GLY A 58 8.52 2.07 -4.10
C GLY A 58 7.91 1.24 -5.23
N GLN A 59 7.14 0.19 -4.91
CA GLN A 59 6.34 -0.52 -5.91
C GLN A 59 5.13 0.34 -6.27
N LEU A 60 4.84 0.44 -7.57
CA LEU A 60 3.66 1.13 -8.07
C LEU A 60 2.52 0.14 -8.27
N PRO A 61 1.27 0.49 -7.92
CA PRO A 61 0.12 -0.34 -8.24
C PRO A 61 -0.12 -0.41 -9.75
N THR A 62 -0.78 -1.49 -10.21
CA THR A 62 -1.14 -1.65 -11.63
C THR A 62 -2.05 -0.52 -12.15
N PHE A 63 -2.80 0.09 -11.25
CA PHE A 63 -3.70 1.23 -11.48
C PHE A 63 -3.07 2.58 -11.09
N SER A 64 -1.75 2.71 -11.11
CA SER A 64 -1.02 3.91 -10.66
C SER A 64 -1.38 5.22 -11.38
N GLU A 65 -1.97 5.16 -12.57
CA GLU A 65 -2.39 6.33 -13.35
C GLU A 65 -3.85 6.73 -13.13
N GLU A 66 -4.68 5.82 -12.62
CA GLU A 66 -6.13 6.01 -12.52
C GLU A 66 -6.56 7.27 -11.76
N PRO A 67 -5.90 7.69 -10.65
CA PRO A 67 -6.29 8.92 -9.97
C PRO A 67 -6.24 10.15 -10.88
N TYR A 68 -5.27 10.23 -11.78
CA TYR A 68 -5.14 11.35 -12.71
C TYR A 68 -6.11 11.20 -13.88
N THR A 69 -6.23 10.00 -14.44
CA THR A 69 -7.20 9.70 -15.52
C THR A 69 -8.64 10.00 -15.11
N HIS A 70 -8.97 9.80 -13.82
CA HIS A 70 -10.29 10.09 -13.27
C HIS A 70 -10.44 11.51 -12.69
N GLY A 71 -9.43 12.38 -12.83
CA GLY A 71 -9.49 13.76 -12.35
C GLY A 71 -9.52 13.91 -10.83
N ILE A 72 -9.08 12.89 -10.09
CA ILE A 72 -9.02 12.86 -8.61
C ILE A 72 -7.57 12.90 -8.09
N GLY A 73 -6.61 13.34 -8.92
CA GLY A 73 -5.20 13.46 -8.55
C GLY A 73 -4.97 14.31 -7.30
N ASP A 74 -5.82 15.31 -7.05
CA ASP A 74 -5.75 16.14 -5.86
C ASP A 74 -6.12 15.39 -4.57
N HIS A 75 -6.83 14.27 -4.64
CA HIS A 75 -7.26 13.50 -3.47
C HIS A 75 -6.18 12.54 -2.93
N VAL A 76 -5.09 12.33 -3.67
CA VAL A 76 -4.12 11.27 -3.37
C VAL A 76 -2.77 11.78 -2.83
N GLN A 77 -2.77 12.97 -2.22
CA GLN A 77 -1.55 13.65 -1.75
C GLN A 77 -0.74 12.85 -0.73
N LEU A 78 -1.40 12.17 0.21
CA LEU A 78 -0.75 11.38 1.26
C LEU A 78 -0.07 10.12 0.73
N SER A 79 -0.46 9.67 -0.47
CA SER A 79 0.06 8.48 -1.14
C SER A 79 0.71 8.80 -2.47
N LYS A 80 1.11 10.06 -2.73
CA LYS A 80 1.68 10.54 -4.01
C LYS A 80 2.80 9.66 -4.58
N ALA A 81 3.55 8.98 -3.71
CA ALA A 81 4.63 8.06 -4.11
C ALA A 81 4.14 6.83 -4.90
N LEU A 82 2.83 6.54 -4.90
CA LEU A 82 2.23 5.43 -5.64
C LEU A 82 1.66 5.82 -7.00
N TRP A 83 1.53 7.12 -7.29
CA TRP A 83 0.74 7.56 -8.44
C TRP A 83 1.63 8.16 -9.51
N ARG A 84 1.27 7.89 -10.77
CA ARG A 84 1.97 8.39 -11.95
C ARG A 84 1.03 9.24 -12.78
N GLU A 85 1.44 10.47 -13.06
CA GLU A 85 0.74 11.32 -14.01
C GLU A 85 0.97 10.76 -15.44
N PRO A 86 -0.10 10.53 -16.23
CA PRO A 86 0.03 10.08 -17.62
C PRO A 86 0.88 11.09 -18.41
N LYS A 87 1.74 10.59 -19.30
CA LYS A 87 2.53 11.43 -20.22
C LYS A 87 1.75 11.87 -21.44
#